data_AF-A0A2A5Y2S5-F1
#
_entry.id   AF-A0A2A5Y2S5-F1
#
_cell.length_a   1.000
_cell.length_b   1.000
_cell.length_c   1.000
_cell.angle_alpha   90.00
_cell.angle_beta   90.00
_cell.angle_gamma   90.00
#
_symmetry.space_group_name_H-M   'P 1'
#
loop_
_entity.id
_entity.type
_entity.pdbx_description
1 polymer ?
#
loop_
_entity_poly.entity_id
_entity_poly.type
_entity_poly.pdbx_seq_one_letter_code
_entity_poly.pdbx_strand_id
1 'polypeptide(L)'
;MYEIAAELTLVIHFIFILFVGFGAFIYFINSKLLYIHFLSLIWGCYAVLTKTICPLTYLENWFLKKAGLDIYSGGFIQQYIFSIVYPTPLSDGARLFLIIFIICTNIVFYLIIIKRFRKKLN
;
A
#
# COMPACT_ATOMS: atom_id res chain seq x y z
N MET A 1 6.09 -16.36 -18.72
CA MET A 1 6.89 -16.23 -17.48
C MET A 1 6.94 -14.79 -16.97
N TYR A 2 7.30 -13.80 -17.80
CA TYR A 2 7.34 -12.39 -17.37
C TYR A 2 5.96 -11.78 -17.09
N GLU A 3 4.90 -12.23 -17.77
CA GLU A 3 3.51 -11.84 -17.49
C GLU A 3 3.09 -12.19 -16.06
N ILE A 4 3.29 -13.45 -15.63
CA ILE A 4 3.04 -13.90 -14.26
C ILE A 4 3.83 -13.07 -13.25
N ALA A 5 5.08 -12.71 -13.58
CA ALA A 5 5.89 -11.85 -12.72
C ALA A 5 5.31 -10.44 -12.59
N ALA A 6 4.79 -9.86 -13.68
CA ALA A 6 4.11 -8.56 -13.66
C ALA A 6 2.82 -8.60 -12.81
N GLU A 7 2.00 -9.64 -12.97
CA GLU A 7 0.80 -9.86 -12.16
C GLU A 7 1.14 -10.01 -10.67
N LEU A 8 2.16 -10.81 -10.35
CA LEU A 8 2.63 -10.99 -8.98
C LEU A 8 3.11 -9.67 -8.37
N THR A 9 3.86 -8.85 -9.11
CA THR A 9 4.30 -7.55 -8.61
C THR A 9 3.13 -6.60 -8.36
N LEU A 10 2.12 -6.59 -9.23
CA LEU A 10 0.92 -5.77 -9.03
C LEU A 10 0.12 -6.24 -7.80
N VAL A 11 0.01 -7.56 -7.59
CA VAL A 11 -0.61 -8.13 -6.38
C VAL A 11 0.18 -7.76 -5.13
N ILE A 12 1.51 -7.85 -5.16
CA ILE A 12 2.37 -7.44 -4.04
C ILE A 12 2.20 -5.94 -3.77
N HIS A 13 2.11 -5.10 -4.80
CA HIS A 13 1.88 -3.67 -4.66
C HIS A 13 0.51 -3.38 -4.03
N PHE A 14 -0.53 -4.09 -4.46
CA PHE A 14 -1.85 -3.99 -3.86
C PHE A 14 -1.83 -4.40 -2.37
N ILE A 15 -1.18 -5.51 -2.04
CA ILE A 15 -0.98 -5.95 -0.64
C ILE A 15 -0.22 -4.89 0.16
N PHE A 16 0.79 -4.24 -0.43
CA PHE A 16 1.53 -3.15 0.20
C PHE A 16 0.62 -1.96 0.52
N ILE A 17 -0.28 -1.57 -0.40
CA ILE A 17 -1.26 -0.50 -0.14
C ILE A 17 -2.20 -0.87 1.01
N LEU A 18 -2.72 -2.11 1.02
CA LEU A 18 -3.54 -2.61 2.13
C LEU A 18 -2.76 -2.63 3.45
N PHE A 19 -1.49 -3.01 3.40
CA PHE A 19 -0.60 -3.00 4.55
C PHE A 19 -0.41 -1.58 5.08
N VAL A 20 -0.19 -0.57 4.22
CA VAL A 20 -0.12 0.83 4.65
C VAL A 20 -1.43 1.31 5.29
N GLY A 21 -2.59 0.93 4.73
CA GLY A 21 -3.89 1.31 5.25
C GLY A 21 -4.26 0.66 6.59
N PHE A 22 -4.04 -0.65 6.72
CA PHE A 22 -4.57 -1.48 7.80
C PHE A 22 -3.51 -2.20 8.64
N GLY A 23 -2.23 -2.01 8.34
CA GLY A 23 -1.13 -2.78 8.92
C GLY A 23 -0.93 -2.60 10.43
N ALA A 24 -1.56 -1.60 11.05
CA ALA A 24 -1.58 -1.49 12.50
C ALA A 24 -2.27 -2.70 13.17
N PHE A 25 -3.17 -3.40 12.47
CA PHE A 25 -3.78 -4.64 12.96
C PHE A 25 -2.77 -5.80 13.10
N ILE A 26 -1.72 -5.79 12.28
CA ILE A 26 -0.69 -6.85 12.27
C ILE A 26 0.12 -6.88 13.57
N TYR A 27 0.06 -5.81 14.37
CA TYR A 27 0.56 -5.81 15.74
C TYR A 27 0.09 -7.02 16.55
N PHE A 28 -1.18 -7.44 16.40
CA PHE A 28 -1.73 -8.56 17.17
C PHE A 28 -1.11 -9.92 16.80
N ILE A 29 -0.48 -10.00 15.62
CA ILE A 29 0.20 -11.21 15.14
C ILE A 29 1.68 -11.16 15.52
N ASN A 30 2.35 -10.04 15.24
CA ASN A 30 3.78 -9.89 15.52
C ASN A 30 4.18 -8.43 15.75
N SER A 31 4.67 -8.12 16.95
CA SER A 31 5.11 -6.77 17.33
C SER A 31 6.30 -6.26 16.51
N LYS A 32 7.14 -7.16 15.96
CA LYS A 32 8.29 -6.76 15.13
C LYS A 32 7.84 -6.18 13.77
N LEU A 33 6.71 -6.63 13.24
CA LEU A 33 6.16 -6.11 11.98
C LEU A 33 5.64 -4.68 12.11
N LEU A 34 5.45 -4.18 13.35
CA LEU A 34 5.07 -2.79 13.61
C LEU A 34 6.09 -1.78 13.07
N TYR A 35 7.38 -2.09 13.19
CA TYR A 35 8.45 -1.22 12.68
C TYR A 35 8.41 -1.11 11.16
N ILE A 36 8.19 -2.24 10.47
CA ILE A 36 8.05 -2.30 9.01
C ILE A 36 6.79 -1.56 8.57
N HIS A 37 5.69 -1.73 9.31
CA HIS A 37 4.45 -0.99 9.08
C HIS A 37 4.66 0.51 9.20
N PHE A 38 5.30 0.97 10.27
CA PHE A 38 5.56 2.39 10.50
C PHE A 38 6.40 3.01 9.38
N LEU A 39 7.45 2.33 8.93
CA LEU A 39 8.27 2.81 7.81
C LEU A 39 7.48 2.84 6.50
N SER A 40 6.65 1.83 6.26
CA SER A 40 5.77 1.74 5.09
C SER A 40 4.71 2.83 5.11
N LEU A 41 4.15 3.16 6.28
CA LEU A 41 3.18 4.23 6.47
C LEU A 41 3.79 5.60 6.15
N ILE A 42 4.99 5.88 6.66
CA ILE A 42 5.73 7.11 6.32
C ILE A 42 5.95 7.19 4.82
N TRP A 43 6.45 6.11 4.21
CA TRP A 43 6.70 6.06 2.77
C TRP A 43 5.41 6.28 1.97
N GLY A 44 4.31 5.61 2.34
CA GLY A 44 3.02 5.74 1.68
C GLY A 44 2.47 7.17 1.75
N CYS A 45 2.51 7.79 2.93
CA CYS A 45 2.10 9.20 3.07
C CYS A 45 2.99 10.14 2.25
N TYR A 46 4.31 9.93 2.25
CA TYR A 46 5.24 10.71 1.44
C TYR A 46 4.92 10.58 -0.04
N ALA A 47 4.79 9.36 -0.56
CA ALA A 47 4.52 9.11 -1.97
C ALA A 47 3.21 9.77 -2.45
N VAL A 48 2.16 9.71 -1.63
CA VAL A 48 0.89 10.38 -1.93
C VAL A 48 1.04 11.91 -1.88
N LEU A 49 1.78 12.47 -0.91
CA LEU A 49 2.00 13.92 -0.82
C LEU A 49 2.78 14.48 -2.01
N THR A 50 3.88 13.83 -2.39
CA THR A 50 4.79 14.30 -3.44
C THR A 50 4.39 13.86 -4.84
N LYS A 51 3.29 13.08 -4.98
CA LYS A 51 2.90 12.43 -6.24
C LYS A 51 4.03 11.54 -6.79
N THR A 52 4.87 11.00 -5.91
CA THR A 52 5.99 10.16 -6.29
C THR A 52 5.50 8.78 -6.68
N ILE A 53 6.06 8.25 -7.76
CA ILE A 53 5.76 6.90 -8.25
C ILE A 53 6.33 5.88 -7.26
N CYS A 54 5.53 4.90 -6.86
CA CYS A 54 5.97 3.82 -5.98
C CYS A 54 7.07 2.98 -6.66
N PRO A 55 8.16 2.59 -5.97
CA PRO A 55 9.25 1.81 -6.55
C PRO A 55 8.80 0.51 -7.22
N LEU A 56 7.76 -0.14 -6.67
CA LEU A 56 7.17 -1.36 -7.22
C LEU A 56 6.62 -1.15 -8.64
N THR A 57 6.12 0.06 -8.95
CA THR A 57 5.64 0.43 -10.29
C THR A 57 6.72 0.27 -11.36
N TYR A 58 7.98 0.59 -11.04
CA TYR A 58 9.09 0.42 -11.98
C TYR A 58 9.33 -1.06 -12.28
N LEU A 59 9.20 -1.91 -11.26
CA LEU A 59 9.37 -3.35 -11.40
C LEU A 59 8.21 -3.98 -12.19
N GLU A 60 6.97 -3.57 -11.93
CA GLU A 60 5.78 -3.97 -12.70
C GLU A 60 5.95 -3.64 -14.18
N ASN A 61 6.28 -2.38 -14.50
CA ASN A 61 6.49 -1.92 -15.87
C ASN A 61 7.66 -2.63 -16.55
N TRP A 62 8.71 -2.97 -15.80
CA TRP A 62 9.83 -3.73 -16.33
C TRP A 62 9.41 -5.15 -16.76
N PHE A 63 8.63 -5.84 -15.92
CA PHE A 63 8.11 -7.16 -16.25
C PHE A 63 7.11 -7.12 -17.41
N LEU A 64 6.21 -6.14 -17.44
CA LEU A 64 5.26 -5.93 -18.56
C LEU A 64 6.00 -5.73 -19.89
N LYS A 65 7.00 -4.84 -19.89
CA LYS A 65 7.82 -4.60 -21.09
C LYS A 65 8.57 -5.84 -21.54
N LYS A 66 9.06 -6.67 -20.61
CA LYS A 66 9.71 -7.95 -20.92
C LYS A 66 8.73 -9.00 -21.43
N ALA A 67 7.46 -8.92 -21.05
CA ALA A 67 6.40 -9.77 -21.57
C ALA A 67 5.90 -9.34 -22.96
N GLY A 68 6.31 -8.16 -23.46
CA GLY A 68 5.78 -7.59 -24.71
C GLY A 68 4.33 -7.12 -24.58
N LEU A 69 3.88 -6.87 -23.35
CA LEU A 69 2.52 -6.49 -23.01
C LEU A 69 2.47 -4.99 -22.69
N ASP A 70 1.40 -4.34 -23.13
CA ASP A 70 1.08 -2.99 -22.69
C ASP A 70 0.47 -2.99 -21.28
N ILE A 71 0.54 -1.84 -20.61
CA ILE A 71 0.05 -1.64 -19.23
C ILE A 71 -1.45 -2.02 -19.08
N TYR A 72 -2.20 -2.03 -20.18
CA TYR A 72 -3.63 -2.35 -20.25
C TYR A 72 -3.94 -3.64 -21.02
N SER A 73 -3.00 -4.56 -21.17
CA SER A 73 -3.13 -5.75 -22.04
C SER A 73 -4.22 -6.77 -21.67
N GLY A 74 -5.08 -6.48 -20.69
CA GLY A 74 -6.40 -7.11 -20.58
C GLY A 74 -6.52 -8.34 -19.68
N GLY A 75 -5.49 -8.72 -18.93
CA GLY A 75 -5.60 -9.76 -17.89
C GLY A 75 -6.60 -9.36 -16.79
N PHE A 76 -7.30 -10.34 -16.19
CA PHE A 76 -8.28 -10.10 -15.12
C PHE A 76 -7.69 -9.27 -13.96
N ILE A 77 -6.47 -9.59 -13.54
CA ILE A 77 -5.76 -8.87 -12.48
C ILE A 77 -5.47 -7.42 -12.91
N GLN A 78 -4.97 -7.21 -14.13
CA GLN A 78 -4.75 -5.87 -14.69
C GLN A 78 -6.07 -5.08 -14.85
N GLN A 79 -7.22 -5.70 -15.10
CA GLN A 79 -8.46 -4.96 -15.25
C GLN A 79 -9.06 -4.50 -13.91
N TYR A 80 -8.95 -5.31 -12.86
CA TYR A 80 -9.59 -5.00 -11.57
C TYR A 80 -8.63 -4.39 -10.53
N ILE A 81 -7.42 -4.92 -10.39
CA ILE A 81 -6.46 -4.45 -9.39
C ILE A 81 -5.79 -3.15 -9.84
N PHE A 82 -5.47 -3.03 -11.13
CA PHE A 82 -4.79 -1.83 -11.64
C PHE A 82 -5.60 -0.55 -11.39
N SER A 83 -6.92 -0.56 -11.61
CA SER A 83 -7.76 0.63 -11.36
C SER A 83 -7.84 1.01 -9.88
N ILE A 84 -7.58 0.07 -8.97
CA ILE A 84 -7.52 0.34 -7.53
C ILE A 84 -6.15 0.90 -7.14
N VAL A 85 -5.07 0.36 -7.71
CA VAL A 85 -3.68 0.77 -7.44
C VAL A 85 -3.35 2.10 -8.12
N TYR A 86 -3.83 2.29 -9.35
CA TYR A 86 -3.65 3.47 -10.20
C TYR A 86 -5.02 4.06 -10.59
N PRO A 87 -5.77 4.63 -9.64
CA PRO A 87 -7.02 5.30 -9.95
C PRO A 87 -6.76 6.52 -10.84
N THR A 88 -7.81 6.98 -11.53
CA THR A 88 -7.79 8.26 -12.24
C THR A 88 -7.21 9.36 -11.34
N PRO A 89 -6.46 10.33 -11.89
CA PRO A 89 -5.78 11.35 -11.11
C PRO A 89 -6.68 11.93 -10.01
N LEU A 90 -6.32 11.66 -8.76
CA LEU A 90 -7.07 12.14 -7.61
C LEU A 90 -7.01 13.67 -7.58
N SER A 91 -8.16 14.31 -7.35
CA SER A 91 -8.18 15.73 -7.04
C SER A 91 -7.34 16.01 -5.80
N ASP A 92 -6.78 17.22 -5.67
CA ASP A 92 -5.94 17.56 -4.52
C ASP A 92 -6.70 17.36 -3.18
N GLY A 93 -8.02 17.62 -3.18
CA GLY A 93 -8.90 17.35 -2.04
C GLY A 93 -9.04 15.87 -1.71
N ALA A 94 -9.27 15.01 -2.70
CA ALA A 94 -9.38 13.56 -2.48
C ALA A 94 -8.06 12.96 -1.98
N ARG A 95 -6.93 13.48 -2.47
CA ARG A 95 -5.60 13.06 -2.03
C ARG A 95 -5.33 13.41 -0.57
N LEU A 96 -5.63 14.64 -0.18
CA LEU A 96 -5.50 15.08 1.22
C LEU A 96 -6.42 14.27 2.14
N PHE A 97 -7.67 14.02 1.71
CA PHE A 97 -8.60 13.17 2.44
C PHE A 97 -8.04 11.76 2.66
N LEU A 98 -7.49 11.11 1.63
CA LEU A 98 -6.88 9.78 1.76
C LEU A 98 -5.71 9.77 2.77
N ILE A 99 -4.83 10.76 2.72
CA ILE A 99 -3.72 10.88 3.67
C ILE A 99 -4.23 11.01 5.10
N ILE A 100 -5.16 11.94 5.33
CA ILE A 100 -5.75 12.17 6.65
C ILE A 100 -6.46 10.90 7.14
N PHE A 101 -7.25 10.26 6.28
CA PHE A 101 -7.97 9.04 6.59
C PHE A 101 -7.03 7.90 7.02
N ILE A 102 -5.96 7.66 6.25
CA ILE A 102 -4.95 6.63 6.55
C ILE A 102 -4.25 6.95 7.89
N ILE A 103 -3.83 8.19 8.10
CA ILE A 103 -3.15 8.62 9.34
C ILE A 103 -4.08 8.47 10.55
N CYS A 104 -5.29 9.03 10.49
CA CYS A 104 -6.26 8.98 11.58
C CYS A 104 -6.60 7.53 11.96
N THR A 105 -6.86 6.68 10.97
CA THR A 105 -7.17 5.27 11.18
C THR A 105 -6.02 4.55 11.90
N ASN A 106 -4.77 4.75 11.43
CA ASN A 106 -3.60 4.14 12.05
C ASN A 106 -3.34 4.68 13.47
N ILE A 107 -3.51 5.98 13.72
CA ILE A 107 -3.39 6.58 15.06
C ILE A 107 -4.35 5.91 16.04
N VAL A 108 -5.61 5.73 15.65
CA VAL A 108 -6.62 5.06 16.50
C VAL A 108 -6.14 3.66 16.89
N PHE A 109 -5.64 2.89 15.92
CA PHE A 109 -5.11 1.55 16.20
C PHE A 109 -3.88 1.58 17.11
N TYR A 110 -2.90 2.46 16.87
CA TYR A 110 -1.73 2.60 17.75
C TYR A 110 -2.14 2.97 19.19
N LEU A 111 -3.11 3.87 19.37
CA LEU A 111 -3.62 4.24 20.70
C LEU A 111 -4.26 3.05 21.42
N ILE A 112 -5.05 2.23 20.71
CA ILE A 112 -5.64 1.00 21.27
C ILE A 112 -4.53 0.03 21.71
N ILE A 113 -3.50 -0.14 20.89
CA ILE A 113 -2.35 -1.01 21.17
C ILE A 113 -1.60 -0.54 22.42
N ILE A 114 -1.28 0.76 22.51
CA ILE A 114 -0.57 1.35 23.65
C ILE A 114 -1.39 1.21 24.94
N LYS A 115 -2.70 1.51 24.90
CA LYS A 115 -3.60 1.33 26.05
C LYS A 115 -3.61 -0.12 26.54
N ARG A 116 -3.64 -1.08 25.62
CA ARG A 116 -3.64 -2.51 25.95
C ARG A 116 -2.31 -2.96 26.57
N PHE A 117 -1.17 -2.47 26.08
CA PHE A 117 0.13 -2.72 26.68
C PHE A 117 0.24 -2.18 28.11
N ARG A 118 -0.17 -0.93 28.34
CA ARG A 118 -0.13 -0.30 29.68
C ARG A 118 -0.98 -1.06 30.70
N LYS A 119 -2.13 -1.61 30.27
CA LYS A 119 -2.99 -2.44 31.12
C LYS A 119 -2.38 -3.82 31.45
N LYS A 120 -1.43 -4.33 30.67
CA LYS A 120 -0.75 -5.61 30.94
C LYS A 120 0.45 -5.46 31.89
N LEU A 121 0.96 -4.23 32.05
CA LEU A 121 2.11 -3.89 32.90
C LEU A 121 1.70 -3.41 34.30
N ASN A 122 0.45 -3.01 34.49
CA ASN A 122 -0.18 -2.76 35.79
C ASN A 122 -0.91 -4.01 36.27
#